data_AF-A0A353ZR70-F1
#
_entry.id   AF-A0A353ZR70-F1
#
_cell.length_a   1.000
_cell.length_b   1.000
_cell.length_c   1.000
_cell.angle_alpha   90.00
_cell.angle_beta   90.00
_cell.angle_gamma   90.00
#
_symmetry.space_group_name_H-M   'P 1'
#
loop_
_entity.id
_entity.type
_entity.pdbx_description
1 polymer ?
#
loop_
_entity_poly.entity_id
_entity_poly.type
_entity_poly.pdbx_seq_one_letter_code
_entity_poly.pdbx_strand_id
1 'polypeptide(L)'
;VRNSFSAATPQEAQAQAWRELTSRGVTGFTDAKGREWNLATYVEMATRTATQRAYNASHRERLTLAGINYFTISTTGRPCPLCAPWEGMVLADTPGTVTEDGHTFTVTATIEDAMAAGLFHPNCKHTLTAYLPGFTVLKPNQWTAADEAKYRDTQKLRALERTVRQARQVQAAALTPPDRAAAGRDVRAAQANVRAFVNQSGLTRRTRREQLNLGNK
;
A
#
# COMPACT_ATOMS: atom_id res chain seq x y z
N VAL A 1 -1.15 -34.33 9.86
CA VAL A 1 -0.79 -32.99 9.32
C VAL A 1 -1.29 -31.94 10.30
N ARG A 2 -0.43 -31.51 11.24
CA ARG A 2 -0.76 -30.39 12.14
C ARG A 2 -0.45 -29.11 11.38
N ASN A 3 -1.46 -28.48 10.79
CA ASN A 3 -1.34 -27.14 10.22
C ASN A 3 -1.12 -26.14 11.36
N SER A 4 0.15 -25.92 11.72
CA SER A 4 0.54 -24.69 12.37
C SER A 4 0.40 -23.57 11.34
N PHE A 5 -0.74 -22.88 11.34
CA PHE A 5 -0.76 -21.51 10.83
C PHE A 5 0.15 -20.71 11.76
N SER A 6 1.44 -20.65 11.47
CA SER A 6 2.30 -19.66 12.12
C SER A 6 1.69 -18.31 11.78
N ALA A 7 1.17 -17.60 12.78
CA ALA A 7 0.71 -16.23 12.63
C ALA A 7 1.93 -15.34 12.36
N ALA A 8 2.45 -15.42 11.14
CA ALA A 8 3.57 -14.61 10.69
C ALA A 8 3.05 -13.18 10.52
N THR A 9 3.75 -12.24 11.12
CA THR A 9 3.57 -10.82 10.85
C THR A 9 3.82 -10.56 9.35
N PRO A 10 3.27 -9.49 8.77
CA PRO A 10 3.55 -9.12 7.38
C PRO A 10 5.05 -9.02 7.07
N GLN A 11 5.85 -8.59 8.05
CA GLN A 11 7.29 -8.48 7.98
C GLN A 11 7.97 -9.87 7.91
N GLU A 12 7.52 -10.83 8.72
CA GLU A 12 8.04 -12.20 8.70
C GLU A 12 7.66 -12.91 7.40
N ALA A 13 6.42 -12.77 6.94
CA ALA A 13 5.97 -13.31 5.67
C ALA A 13 6.78 -12.73 4.49
N GLN A 14 7.05 -11.43 4.52
CA GLN A 14 7.93 -10.76 3.55
C GLN A 14 9.35 -11.32 3.59
N ALA A 15 9.94 -11.48 4.79
CA ALA A 15 11.29 -12.00 4.94
C ALA A 15 11.41 -13.46 4.50
N GLN A 16 10.40 -14.30 4.76
CA GLN A 16 10.34 -15.68 4.31
C GLN A 16 10.28 -15.77 2.78
N ALA A 17 9.33 -15.06 2.15
CA ALA A 17 9.19 -15.05 0.69
C ALA A 17 10.45 -14.50 -0.01
N TRP A 18 11.08 -13.47 0.56
CA TRP A 18 12.36 -12.96 0.07
C TRP A 18 13.45 -14.03 0.10
N ARG A 19 13.65 -14.70 1.24
CA ARG A 19 14.67 -15.75 1.38
C ARG A 19 14.47 -16.90 0.39
N GLU A 20 13.25 -17.38 0.24
CA GLU A 20 12.93 -18.48 -0.68
C GLU A 20 13.24 -18.13 -2.15
N LEU A 21 12.90 -16.91 -2.59
CA LEU A 21 13.13 -16.50 -3.97
C LEU A 21 14.61 -16.23 -4.24
N THR A 22 15.31 -15.60 -3.29
CA THR A 22 16.76 -15.37 -3.40
C THR A 22 17.57 -16.65 -3.35
N SER A 23 17.17 -17.69 -2.60
CA SER A 23 17.85 -18.99 -2.59
C SER A 23 17.77 -19.72 -3.94
N ARG A 24 16.83 -19.30 -4.81
CA ARG A 24 16.69 -19.79 -6.20
C ARG A 24 17.38 -18.87 -7.22
N GLY A 25 18.15 -17.88 -6.78
CA GLY A 25 18.86 -16.94 -7.64
C GLY A 25 17.99 -15.83 -8.23
N VAL A 26 16.72 -15.72 -7.84
CA VAL A 26 15.84 -14.63 -8.31
C VAL A 26 16.23 -13.35 -7.57
N THR A 27 16.58 -12.30 -8.32
CA THR A 27 16.98 -10.99 -7.76
C THR A 27 16.15 -9.83 -8.31
N GLY A 28 15.49 -10.04 -9.45
CA GLY A 28 14.53 -9.15 -10.07
C GLY A 28 13.87 -9.84 -11.27
N PHE A 29 12.84 -9.23 -11.81
CA PHE A 29 12.14 -9.72 -12.99
C PHE A 29 11.33 -8.60 -13.66
N THR A 30 10.93 -8.84 -14.90
CA THR A 30 9.99 -7.98 -15.62
C THR A 30 8.61 -8.59 -15.53
N ASP A 31 7.61 -7.82 -15.08
CA ASP A 31 6.24 -8.33 -15.01
C ASP A 31 5.54 -8.35 -16.37
N ALA A 32 4.35 -8.95 -16.42
CA ALA A 32 3.55 -9.06 -17.64
C ALA A 32 3.17 -7.71 -18.28
N LYS A 33 3.33 -6.59 -17.56
CA LYS A 33 3.10 -5.23 -18.07
C LYS A 33 4.40 -4.51 -18.44
N GLY A 34 5.52 -5.23 -18.53
CA GLY A 34 6.82 -4.69 -18.91
C GLY A 34 7.52 -3.90 -17.81
N ARG A 35 7.05 -3.97 -16.56
CA ARG A 35 7.66 -3.21 -15.46
C ARG A 35 8.79 -4.02 -14.83
N GLU A 36 9.94 -3.39 -14.68
CA GLU A 36 11.08 -3.99 -13.98
C GLU A 36 10.90 -3.90 -12.47
N TRP A 37 11.07 -5.04 -11.82
CA TRP A 37 10.97 -5.15 -10.37
C TRP A 37 12.28 -5.61 -9.77
N ASN A 38 12.76 -4.84 -8.79
CA ASN A 38 13.63 -5.38 -7.76
C ASN A 38 12.79 -6.33 -6.88
N LEU A 39 13.31 -7.53 -6.63
CA LEU A 39 12.56 -8.56 -5.92
C LEU A 39 12.09 -8.10 -4.52
N ALA A 40 12.86 -7.28 -3.79
CA ALA A 40 12.51 -6.91 -2.41
C ALA A 40 11.29 -6.00 -2.41
N THR A 41 11.27 -5.08 -3.39
CA THR A 41 10.15 -4.16 -3.62
C THR A 41 8.90 -4.90 -4.05
N TYR A 42 9.06 -5.92 -4.92
CA TYR A 42 7.93 -6.74 -5.32
C TYR A 42 7.36 -7.55 -4.15
N VAL A 43 8.22 -8.24 -3.38
CA VAL A 43 7.78 -9.04 -2.24
C VAL A 43 7.13 -8.16 -1.17
N GLU A 44 7.64 -6.95 -0.88
CA GLU A 44 6.94 -6.00 0.01
C GLU A 44 5.54 -5.68 -0.51
N MET A 45 5.45 -5.29 -1.79
CA MET A 45 4.18 -4.91 -2.40
C MET A 45 3.18 -6.07 -2.40
N ALA A 46 3.61 -7.26 -2.82
CA ALA A 46 2.78 -8.45 -2.93
C ALA A 46 2.28 -8.89 -1.56
N THR A 47 3.17 -9.02 -0.56
CA THR A 47 2.80 -9.42 0.80
C THR A 47 1.84 -8.41 1.43
N ARG A 48 2.14 -7.11 1.36
CA ARG A 48 1.24 -6.07 1.92
C ARG A 48 -0.14 -6.09 1.27
N THR A 49 -0.18 -6.26 -0.05
CA THR A 49 -1.44 -6.30 -0.80
C THR A 49 -2.24 -7.53 -0.44
N ALA A 50 -1.61 -8.70 -0.38
CA ALA A 50 -2.24 -9.95 0.02
C ALA A 50 -2.79 -9.89 1.46
N THR A 51 -2.00 -9.40 2.43
CA THR A 51 -2.46 -9.26 3.81
C THR A 51 -3.65 -8.31 3.92
N GLN A 52 -3.61 -7.15 3.25
CA GLN A 52 -4.70 -6.18 3.34
C GLN A 52 -5.99 -6.73 2.74
N ARG A 53 -5.90 -7.44 1.60
CA ARG A 53 -7.06 -8.07 0.96
C ARG A 53 -7.64 -9.18 1.82
N ALA A 54 -6.78 -10.05 2.40
CA ALA A 54 -7.20 -11.08 3.32
C ALA A 54 -7.89 -10.50 4.56
N TYR A 55 -7.36 -9.41 5.12
CA TYR A 55 -7.99 -8.69 6.21
C TYR A 55 -9.38 -8.19 5.84
N ASN A 56 -9.52 -7.47 4.71
CA ASN A 56 -10.82 -6.93 4.29
C ASN A 56 -11.84 -8.03 3.99
N ALA A 57 -11.42 -9.12 3.34
CA ALA A 57 -12.29 -10.26 3.04
C ALA A 57 -12.77 -10.95 4.33
N SER A 58 -11.87 -11.27 5.25
CA SER A 58 -12.23 -11.89 6.55
C SER A 58 -13.10 -10.95 7.39
N HIS A 59 -12.82 -9.65 7.37
CA HIS A 59 -13.61 -8.68 8.11
C HIS A 59 -15.04 -8.58 7.55
N ARG A 60 -15.19 -8.51 6.21
CA ARG A 60 -16.51 -8.58 5.55
C ARG A 60 -17.27 -9.84 5.97
N GLU A 61 -16.64 -11.01 5.83
CA GLU A 61 -17.27 -12.30 6.12
C GLU A 61 -17.75 -12.36 7.58
N ARG A 62 -16.89 -12.00 8.54
CA ARG A 62 -17.24 -12.04 9.96
C ARG A 62 -18.36 -11.06 10.32
N LEU A 63 -18.39 -9.88 9.71
CA LEU A 63 -19.45 -8.91 9.92
C LEU A 63 -20.77 -9.38 9.31
N THR A 64 -20.72 -9.96 8.10
CA THR A 64 -21.89 -10.53 7.43
C THR A 64 -22.49 -11.66 8.26
N LEU A 65 -21.66 -12.56 8.80
CA LEU A 65 -22.10 -13.62 9.73
C LEU A 65 -22.72 -13.07 11.03
N ALA A 66 -22.37 -11.86 11.44
CA ALA A 66 -22.96 -11.17 12.58
C ALA A 66 -24.22 -10.35 12.21
N GLY A 67 -24.71 -10.47 10.97
CA GLY A 67 -25.90 -9.77 10.48
C GLY A 67 -25.64 -8.33 9.98
N ILE A 68 -24.38 -7.90 9.89
CA ILE A 68 -24.01 -6.57 9.39
C ILE A 68 -23.76 -6.66 7.89
N ASN A 69 -24.64 -6.05 7.09
CA ASN A 69 -24.62 -6.14 5.63
C ASN A 69 -24.19 -4.85 4.93
N TYR A 70 -23.93 -3.78 5.68
CA TYR A 70 -23.49 -2.50 5.14
C TYR A 70 -22.10 -2.17 5.60
N PHE A 71 -21.32 -1.64 4.67
CA PHE A 71 -19.92 -1.36 4.90
C PHE A 71 -19.60 0.06 4.46
N THR A 72 -18.56 0.63 5.03
CA THR A 72 -17.95 1.87 4.58
C THR A 72 -16.44 1.71 4.52
N ILE A 73 -15.78 2.62 3.80
CA ILE A 73 -14.34 2.61 3.64
C ILE A 73 -13.72 3.61 4.60
N SER A 74 -12.73 3.14 5.37
CA SER A 74 -11.96 3.96 6.30
C SER A 74 -11.41 5.21 5.63
N THR A 75 -11.54 6.38 6.25
CA THR A 75 -10.87 7.58 5.73
C THR A 75 -9.39 7.57 6.06
N THR A 76 -8.57 8.00 5.10
CA THR A 76 -7.13 8.16 5.27
C THR A 76 -6.77 9.62 5.05
N GLY A 77 -5.87 10.20 5.85
CA GLY A 77 -5.51 11.63 5.69
C GLY A 77 -4.78 11.98 4.39
N ARG A 78 -4.44 10.97 3.56
CA ARG A 78 -3.73 11.09 2.27
C ARG A 78 -4.18 9.96 1.34
N PRO A 79 -5.43 9.99 0.85
CA PRO A 79 -5.90 8.95 -0.05
C PRO A 79 -5.18 9.04 -1.40
N CYS A 80 -5.32 7.99 -2.19
CA CYS A 80 -4.97 8.02 -3.61
C CYS A 80 -6.23 8.37 -4.43
N PRO A 81 -6.08 8.77 -5.71
CA PRO A 81 -7.22 9.12 -6.56
C PRO A 81 -8.17 7.94 -6.82
N LEU A 82 -7.70 6.69 -6.69
CA LEU A 82 -8.53 5.50 -6.90
C LEU A 82 -9.43 5.19 -5.70
N CYS A 83 -8.99 5.50 -4.48
CA CYS A 83 -9.71 5.15 -3.25
C CYS A 83 -10.51 6.33 -2.68
N ALA A 84 -10.07 7.57 -2.92
CA ALA A 84 -10.73 8.75 -2.39
C ALA A 84 -12.25 8.80 -2.67
N PRO A 85 -12.74 8.45 -3.88
CA PRO A 85 -14.18 8.47 -4.17
C PRO A 85 -15.03 7.52 -3.31
N TRP A 86 -14.40 6.50 -2.71
CA TRP A 86 -15.07 5.46 -1.93
C TRP A 86 -15.02 5.71 -0.42
N GLU A 87 -14.12 6.59 0.04
CA GLU A 87 -13.99 6.92 1.45
C GLU A 87 -15.31 7.51 2.00
N GLY A 88 -15.83 6.92 3.06
CA GLY A 88 -17.08 7.36 3.70
C GLY A 88 -18.36 7.10 2.90
N MET A 89 -18.30 6.41 1.76
CA MET A 89 -19.48 5.91 1.06
C MET A 89 -20.00 4.62 1.70
N VAL A 90 -21.29 4.32 1.52
CA VAL A 90 -21.88 3.05 1.97
C VAL A 90 -21.87 2.06 0.80
N LEU A 91 -21.33 0.87 1.04
CA LEU A 91 -21.24 -0.24 0.10
C LEU A 91 -21.98 -1.45 0.68
N ALA A 92 -22.74 -2.15 -0.15
CA ALA A 92 -23.46 -3.38 0.17
C ALA A 92 -23.76 -4.14 -1.12
N ASP A 93 -24.31 -5.34 -1.04
CA ASP A 93 -24.54 -6.19 -2.23
C ASP A 93 -25.61 -5.61 -3.19
N THR A 94 -26.51 -4.75 -2.69
CA THR A 94 -27.56 -4.11 -3.49
C THR A 94 -27.49 -2.58 -3.37
N PRO A 95 -27.14 -1.85 -4.45
CA PRO A 95 -27.19 -0.39 -4.48
C PRO A 95 -28.61 0.15 -4.39
N GLY A 96 -28.77 1.35 -3.84
CA GLY A 96 -30.07 2.03 -3.73
C GLY A 96 -30.30 2.73 -2.40
N THR A 97 -31.49 3.31 -2.26
CA THR A 97 -31.93 3.90 -0.99
C THR A 97 -32.52 2.82 -0.10
N VAL A 98 -32.03 2.74 1.12
CA VAL A 98 -32.43 1.76 2.13
C VAL A 98 -32.95 2.49 3.36
N THR A 99 -34.01 1.97 3.97
CA THR A 99 -34.49 2.40 5.27
C THR A 99 -34.45 1.23 6.23
N GLU A 100 -33.67 1.36 7.30
CA GLU A 100 -33.50 0.34 8.33
C GLU A 100 -33.45 1.00 9.71
N ASP A 101 -34.15 0.43 10.69
CA ASP A 101 -34.27 0.97 12.05
C ASP A 101 -34.64 2.47 12.10
N GLY A 102 -35.48 2.92 11.16
CA GLY A 102 -35.91 4.32 11.06
C GLY A 102 -34.86 5.27 10.47
N HIS A 103 -33.72 4.76 10.00
CA HIS A 103 -32.67 5.51 9.35
C HIS A 103 -32.67 5.26 7.84
N THR A 104 -32.77 6.33 7.06
CA THR A 104 -32.66 6.26 5.59
C THR A 104 -31.26 6.65 5.14
N PHE A 105 -30.63 5.81 4.32
CA PHE A 105 -29.30 6.04 3.76
C PHE A 105 -29.20 5.47 2.34
N THR A 106 -28.14 5.85 1.62
CA THR A 106 -27.91 5.43 0.23
C THR A 106 -26.71 4.50 0.15
N VAL A 107 -26.93 3.29 -0.35
CA VAL A 107 -25.88 2.38 -0.78
C VAL A 107 -25.41 2.83 -2.17
N THR A 108 -24.15 3.25 -2.26
CA THR A 108 -23.56 3.85 -3.45
C THR A 108 -23.26 2.83 -4.55
N ALA A 109 -22.69 1.69 -4.19
CA ALA A 109 -22.30 0.64 -5.12
C ALA A 109 -22.09 -0.69 -4.40
N THR A 110 -21.91 -1.76 -5.18
CA THR A 110 -21.40 -3.02 -4.65
C THR A 110 -19.92 -2.92 -4.29
N ILE A 111 -19.46 -3.78 -3.39
CA ILE A 111 -18.04 -3.87 -3.03
C ILE A 111 -17.23 -4.30 -4.26
N GLU A 112 -17.78 -5.20 -5.05
CA GLU A 112 -17.22 -5.73 -6.28
C GLU A 112 -17.04 -4.63 -7.34
N ASP A 113 -18.05 -3.79 -7.55
CA ASP A 113 -17.97 -2.64 -8.47
C ASP A 113 -16.92 -1.63 -8.00
N ALA A 114 -16.87 -1.33 -6.70
CA ALA A 114 -15.86 -0.45 -6.14
C ALA A 114 -14.44 -1.00 -6.34
N MET A 115 -14.26 -2.31 -6.15
CA MET A 115 -12.98 -3.00 -6.42
C MET A 115 -12.62 -2.99 -7.90
N ALA A 116 -13.58 -3.21 -8.80
CA ALA A 116 -13.38 -3.12 -10.23
C ALA A 116 -12.96 -1.70 -10.66
N ALA A 117 -13.47 -0.67 -10.00
CA ALA A 117 -13.09 0.73 -10.18
C ALA A 117 -11.73 1.10 -9.53
N GLY A 118 -11.06 0.18 -8.84
CA GLY A 118 -9.70 0.36 -8.33
C GLY A 118 -9.58 0.48 -6.80
N LEU A 119 -10.66 0.30 -6.05
CA LEU A 119 -10.60 0.15 -4.60
C LEU A 119 -9.75 -1.08 -4.23
N PHE A 120 -8.97 -0.98 -3.14
CA PHE A 120 -8.04 -2.03 -2.70
C PHE A 120 -6.97 -2.43 -3.75
N HIS A 121 -6.48 -1.42 -4.50
CA HIS A 121 -5.33 -1.53 -5.38
C HIS A 121 -4.04 -1.97 -4.63
N PRO A 122 -2.96 -2.36 -5.34
CA PRO A 122 -1.70 -2.72 -4.71
C PRO A 122 -1.17 -1.65 -3.76
N ASN A 123 -0.68 -2.05 -2.59
CA ASN A 123 -0.25 -1.17 -1.48
C ASN A 123 -1.33 -0.27 -0.85
N CYS A 124 -2.62 -0.44 -1.20
CA CYS A 124 -3.71 0.21 -0.50
C CYS A 124 -3.70 -0.14 1.00
N LYS A 125 -4.15 0.78 1.85
CA LYS A 125 -4.23 0.62 3.31
C LYS A 125 -5.66 0.77 3.84
N HIS A 126 -6.61 1.03 2.96
CA HIS A 126 -7.99 1.21 3.32
C HIS A 126 -8.56 -0.10 3.85
N THR A 127 -9.30 0.01 4.94
CA THR A 127 -10.04 -1.11 5.51
C THR A 127 -11.52 -0.96 5.18
N LEU A 128 -12.15 -2.09 4.87
CA LEU A 128 -13.60 -2.19 4.91
C LEU A 128 -14.02 -2.17 6.40
N THR A 129 -15.02 -1.37 6.76
CA THR A 129 -15.52 -1.26 8.13
C THR A 129 -17.04 -1.34 8.14
N ALA A 130 -17.64 -1.82 9.24
CA ALA A 130 -19.10 -1.84 9.40
C ALA A 130 -19.70 -0.43 9.28
N TYR A 131 -20.81 -0.33 8.54
CA TYR A 131 -21.73 0.80 8.61
C TYR A 131 -22.94 0.37 9.43
N LEU A 132 -23.17 1.09 10.53
CA LEU A 132 -24.30 0.89 11.43
C LEU A 132 -25.21 2.13 11.31
N PRO A 133 -26.41 2.00 10.74
CA PRO A 133 -27.35 3.12 10.63
C PRO A 133 -27.58 3.79 11.98
N GLY A 134 -27.56 5.12 12.00
CA GLY A 134 -27.71 5.91 13.25
C GLY A 134 -26.46 6.02 14.14
N PHE A 135 -25.47 5.13 14.01
CA PHE A 135 -24.26 5.14 14.84
C PHE A 135 -22.99 5.51 14.08
N THR A 136 -22.85 5.07 12.84
CA THR A 136 -21.64 5.34 12.04
C THR A 136 -21.68 6.75 11.46
N VAL A 137 -20.72 7.58 11.86
CA VAL A 137 -20.50 8.90 11.25
C VAL A 137 -19.72 8.73 9.95
N LEU A 138 -20.43 8.82 8.83
CA LEU A 138 -19.82 8.85 7.51
C LEU A 138 -19.00 10.13 7.32
N LYS A 139 -17.84 10.00 6.71
CA LYS A 139 -16.98 11.12 6.31
C LYS A 139 -16.68 11.00 4.82
N PRO A 140 -17.67 11.25 3.95
CA PRO A 140 -17.46 11.20 2.51
C PRO A 140 -16.29 12.10 2.14
N ASN A 141 -15.36 11.58 1.36
CA ASN A 141 -14.26 12.37 0.85
C ASN A 141 -14.49 12.71 -0.62
N GLN A 142 -14.11 13.91 -1.01
CA GLN A 142 -14.08 14.34 -2.40
C GLN A 142 -12.64 14.65 -2.78
N TRP A 143 -12.20 14.10 -3.90
CA TRP A 143 -10.84 14.34 -4.38
C TRP A 143 -10.63 15.81 -4.73
N THR A 144 -9.74 16.49 -4.02
CA THR A 144 -9.45 17.90 -4.26
C THR A 144 -8.11 18.11 -4.98
N ALA A 145 -7.90 19.32 -5.51
CA ALA A 145 -6.59 19.72 -6.04
C ALA A 145 -5.47 19.67 -4.98
N ALA A 146 -5.80 19.89 -3.70
CA ALA A 146 -4.86 19.77 -2.60
C ALA A 146 -4.44 18.31 -2.36
N ASP A 147 -5.36 17.36 -2.52
CA ASP A 147 -5.06 15.92 -2.41
C ASP A 147 -4.20 15.44 -3.59
N GLU A 148 -4.49 15.93 -4.79
CA GLU A 148 -3.66 15.71 -5.98
C GLU A 148 -2.22 16.19 -5.74
N ALA A 149 -2.03 17.39 -5.20
CA ALA A 149 -0.70 17.91 -4.87
C ALA A 149 0.03 17.02 -3.84
N LYS A 150 -0.63 16.65 -2.73
CA LYS A 150 -0.06 15.75 -1.70
C LYS A 150 0.28 14.37 -2.26
N TYR A 151 -0.55 13.86 -3.18
CA TYR A 151 -0.32 12.59 -3.84
C TYR A 151 0.90 12.66 -4.75
N ARG A 152 1.01 13.72 -5.57
CA ARG A 152 2.19 13.98 -6.42
C ARG A 152 3.48 14.07 -5.60
N ASP A 153 3.47 14.79 -4.48
CA ASP A 153 4.63 14.85 -3.59
C ASP A 153 5.01 13.47 -3.06
N THR A 154 4.01 12.67 -2.69
CA THR A 154 4.24 11.29 -2.26
C THR A 154 4.88 10.48 -3.38
N GLN A 155 4.40 10.59 -4.63
CA GLN A 155 4.97 9.88 -5.78
C GLN A 155 6.41 10.34 -6.08
N LYS A 156 6.68 11.64 -5.99
CA LYS A 156 8.02 12.20 -6.16
C LYS A 156 8.99 11.67 -5.10
N LEU A 157 8.57 11.61 -3.84
CA LEU A 157 9.38 10.99 -2.78
C LEU A 157 9.67 9.51 -3.09
N ARG A 158 8.69 8.74 -3.60
CA ARG A 158 8.94 7.32 -3.99
C ARG A 158 9.92 7.20 -5.15
N ALA A 159 9.94 8.16 -6.08
CA ALA A 159 10.92 8.19 -7.16
C ALA A 159 12.34 8.45 -6.62
N LEU A 160 12.51 9.44 -5.74
CA LEU A 160 13.81 9.73 -5.12
C LEU A 160 14.33 8.55 -4.30
N GLU A 161 13.45 7.88 -3.55
CA GLU A 161 13.82 6.66 -2.80
C GLU A 161 14.27 5.51 -3.74
N ARG A 162 13.66 5.37 -4.93
CA ARG A 162 14.13 4.40 -5.94
C ARG A 162 15.53 4.75 -6.44
N THR A 163 15.81 6.03 -6.70
CA THR A 163 17.14 6.50 -7.11
C THR A 163 18.20 6.16 -6.06
N VAL A 164 17.89 6.35 -4.77
CA VAL A 164 18.80 5.96 -3.69
C VAL A 164 19.07 4.44 -3.70
N ARG A 165 18.02 3.63 -3.88
CA ARG A 165 18.20 2.16 -3.97
C ARG A 165 19.05 1.76 -5.16
N GLN A 166 18.86 2.39 -6.32
CA GLN A 166 19.67 2.11 -7.51
C GLN A 166 21.14 2.48 -7.30
N ALA A 167 21.43 3.65 -6.73
CA ALA A 167 22.80 4.02 -6.38
C ALA A 167 23.45 3.04 -5.39
N ARG A 168 22.69 2.53 -4.42
CA ARG A 168 23.17 1.49 -3.48
C ARG A 168 23.46 0.16 -4.17
N GLN A 169 22.67 -0.19 -5.18
CA GLN A 169 22.87 -1.42 -5.94
C GLN A 169 24.18 -1.35 -6.71
N VAL A 170 24.44 -0.22 -7.37
CA VAL A 170 25.73 0.06 -8.04
C VAL A 170 26.88 0.00 -7.03
N GLN A 171 26.72 0.61 -5.86
CA GLN A 171 27.73 0.57 -4.81
C GLN A 171 28.03 -0.86 -4.32
N ALA A 172 26.99 -1.70 -4.17
CA ALA A 172 27.13 -3.09 -3.75
C ALA A 172 27.81 -3.96 -4.84
N ALA A 173 27.56 -3.65 -6.11
CA ALA A 173 28.16 -4.35 -7.25
C ALA A 173 29.59 -3.88 -7.60
N ALA A 174 30.06 -2.77 -7.02
CA ALA A 174 31.38 -2.23 -7.31
C ALA A 174 32.51 -3.17 -6.86
N LEU A 175 33.36 -3.54 -7.83
CA LEU A 175 34.45 -4.51 -7.67
C LEU A 175 35.73 -3.88 -7.08
N THR A 176 35.99 -2.60 -7.38
CA THR A 176 37.20 -1.92 -6.93
C THR A 176 36.91 -0.92 -5.80
N PRO A 177 37.89 -0.63 -4.92
CA PRO A 177 37.74 0.40 -3.90
C PRO A 177 37.43 1.80 -4.47
N PRO A 178 38.09 2.26 -5.56
CA PRO A 178 37.74 3.54 -6.20
C PRO A 178 36.28 3.61 -6.70
N ASP A 179 35.80 2.56 -7.36
CA ASP A 179 34.41 2.51 -7.87
C ASP A 179 33.40 2.51 -6.72
N ARG A 180 33.70 1.77 -5.65
CA ARG A 180 32.87 1.75 -4.44
C ARG A 180 32.82 3.12 -3.76
N ALA A 181 33.93 3.86 -3.76
CA ALA A 181 33.98 5.21 -3.24
C ALA A 181 33.17 6.19 -4.12
N ALA A 182 33.22 6.04 -5.44
CA ALA A 182 32.45 6.82 -6.39
C ALA A 182 30.94 6.60 -6.21
N ALA A 183 30.48 5.35 -6.27
CA ALA A 183 29.08 5.01 -6.03
C ALA A 183 28.61 5.43 -4.62
N GLY A 184 29.50 5.41 -3.63
CA GLY A 184 29.21 5.96 -2.30
C GLY A 184 28.95 7.47 -2.28
N ARG A 185 29.59 8.25 -3.17
CA ARG A 185 29.27 9.68 -3.35
C ARG A 185 27.89 9.84 -3.97
N ASP A 186 27.54 9.01 -4.95
CA ASP A 186 26.22 9.07 -5.62
C ASP A 186 25.08 8.73 -4.66
N VAL A 187 25.27 7.72 -3.79
CA VAL A 187 24.32 7.41 -2.72
C VAL A 187 24.11 8.63 -1.81
N ARG A 188 25.19 9.31 -1.39
CA ARG A 188 25.10 10.51 -0.53
C ARG A 188 24.38 11.66 -1.23
N ALA A 189 24.65 11.87 -2.52
CA ALA A 189 23.98 12.88 -3.34
C ALA A 189 22.48 12.58 -3.50
N ALA A 190 22.10 11.35 -3.84
CA ALA A 190 20.71 10.95 -3.95
C ALA A 190 19.97 11.08 -2.60
N GLN A 191 20.62 10.73 -1.48
CA GLN A 191 20.06 10.93 -0.16
C GLN A 191 19.93 12.42 0.23
N ALA A 192 20.81 13.28 -0.27
CA ALA A 192 20.68 14.73 -0.10
C ALA A 192 19.43 15.26 -0.81
N ASN A 193 19.14 14.76 -2.01
CA ASN A 193 17.91 15.11 -2.73
C ASN A 193 16.65 14.67 -1.98
N VAL A 194 16.67 13.48 -1.36
CA VAL A 194 15.57 13.04 -0.48
C VAL A 194 15.41 14.00 0.69
N ARG A 195 16.51 14.36 1.39
CA ARG A 195 16.48 15.29 2.54
C ARG A 195 15.95 16.67 2.15
N ALA A 196 16.42 17.23 1.04
CA ALA A 196 15.95 18.52 0.53
C ALA A 196 14.45 18.46 0.23
N PHE A 197 13.98 17.40 -0.44
CA PHE A 197 12.58 17.29 -0.82
C PHE A 197 11.65 17.08 0.39
N VAL A 198 12.04 16.29 1.39
CA VAL A 198 11.21 16.11 2.60
C VAL A 198 11.14 17.39 3.44
N ASN A 199 12.21 18.18 3.49
CA ASN A 199 12.21 19.48 4.14
C ASN A 199 11.27 20.46 3.44
N GLN A 200 11.21 20.42 2.11
CA GLN A 200 10.30 21.25 1.30
C GLN A 200 8.83 20.81 1.41
N SER A 201 8.55 19.52 1.33
CA SER A 201 7.18 18.97 1.23
C SER A 201 6.53 18.65 2.58
N GLY A 202 7.29 18.69 3.68
CA GLY A 202 6.83 18.24 5.00
C GLY A 202 6.55 16.74 5.10
N LEU A 203 6.98 15.94 4.12
CA LEU A 203 6.83 14.49 4.14
C LEU A 203 7.81 13.85 5.13
N THR A 204 7.41 12.75 5.78
CA THR A 204 8.32 11.99 6.63
C THR A 204 9.25 11.11 5.81
N ARG A 205 10.57 11.31 5.94
CA ARG A 205 11.59 10.43 5.39
C ARG A 205 11.57 9.06 6.10
N ARG A 206 11.63 7.98 5.33
CA ARG A 206 11.72 6.61 5.88
C ARG A 206 12.97 5.91 5.35
N THR A 207 14.05 5.97 6.11
CA THR A 207 15.37 5.40 5.74
C THR A 207 15.32 3.91 5.40
N ARG A 208 14.41 3.15 6.01
CA ARG A 208 14.14 1.74 5.67
C ARG A 208 13.84 1.55 4.17
N ARG A 209 13.10 2.48 3.56
CA ARG A 209 12.73 2.41 2.14
C ARG A 209 13.91 2.66 1.20
N GLU A 210 14.99 3.22 1.71
CA GLU A 210 16.21 3.46 0.93
C GLU A 210 17.14 2.24 0.90
N GLN A 211 16.83 1.17 1.65
CA GLN A 211 17.66 -0.05 1.69
C GLN A 211 17.33 -1.00 0.55
N LEU A 212 18.33 -1.76 0.06
CA LEU A 212 18.17 -2.73 -1.03
C LEU A 212 17.18 -3.85 -0.70
N ASN A 213 17.23 -4.32 0.54
CA ASN A 213 16.36 -5.36 1.10
C ASN A 213 15.20 -4.78 1.91
N LEU A 214 14.95 -3.47 1.82
CA LEU A 214 13.97 -2.76 2.64
C LEU A 214 14.15 -3.01 4.15
N GLY A 215 15.38 -3.26 4.61
CA GLY A 215 15.68 -3.54 6.01
C GLY A 215 15.24 -4.93 6.50
N ASN A 216 14.89 -5.85 5.60
CA ASN A 216 14.70 -7.26 5.94
C ASN A 216 16.09 -7.86 6.23
N LYS A 217 16.41 -7.99 7.52
CA LYS A 217 17.61 -8.68 7.99
C LYS A 217 17.38 -10.18 8.01
#